data_AF-A0A930EX51-F1
#
_entry.id   AF-A0A930EX51-F1
#
_cell.length_a   1.000
_cell.length_b   1.000
_cell.length_c   1.000
_cell.angle_alpha   90.00
_cell.angle_beta   90.00
_cell.angle_gamma   90.00
#
_symmetry.space_group_name_H-M   'P 1'
#
loop_
_entity.id
_entity.type
_entity.pdbx_description
1 polymer ?
#
loop_
_entity_poly.entity_id
_entity_poly.type
_entity_poly.pdbx_seq_one_letter_code
_entity_poly.pdbx_strand_id
1 'polypeptide(L)'
;PVIFAGILLGPTDGAILGFVFGMTSFLKATFAPTITSFCFSPFYSVGEIHGNFWSLLIAFGPRILLGYLSGLLYTKLKRVKKNTIIAESIIAIGMTLLHTLMVMGMIWLFFGEVYANVTGLAVSAVIVTVITSNGILEMIVAGFIIPMMMRILRPVLDKLELGKSTHE
;
A
#
# COMPACT_ATOMS: atom_id res chain seq x y z
N PRO A 1 1.51 6.95 3.01
CA PRO A 1 2.32 6.77 4.24
C PRO A 1 3.39 5.68 4.12
N VAL A 2 3.01 4.43 3.86
CA VAL A 2 3.93 3.28 3.80
C VAL A 2 5.00 3.43 2.71
N ILE A 3 4.62 3.90 1.51
CA ILE A 3 5.57 4.16 0.41
C ILE A 3 6.59 5.24 0.79
N PHE A 4 6.12 6.34 1.39
CA PHE A 4 7.00 7.41 1.88
C PHE A 4 7.97 6.90 2.94
N ALA A 5 7.49 6.11 3.89
CA ALA A 5 8.32 5.50 4.92
C ALA A 5 9.40 4.58 4.34
N GLY A 6 9.07 3.74 3.37
CA GLY A 6 10.06 2.89 2.71
C GLY A 6 11.14 3.71 2.00
N ILE A 7 10.75 4.78 1.30
CA ILE A 7 11.68 5.67 0.58
C ILE A 7 12.55 6.51 1.56
N LEU A 8 12.00 6.92 2.69
CA LEU A 8 12.67 7.75 3.69
C LEU A 8 13.59 6.95 4.61
N LEU A 9 13.10 5.85 5.16
CA LEU A 9 13.74 5.09 6.24
C LEU A 9 14.46 3.85 5.72
N GLY A 10 13.97 3.23 4.64
CA GLY A 10 14.56 2.04 4.03
C GLY A 10 13.60 0.84 3.97
N PRO A 11 14.05 -0.29 3.38
CA PRO A 11 13.19 -1.46 3.13
C PRO A 11 12.61 -2.08 4.40
N THR A 12 13.43 -2.27 5.44
CA THR A 12 13.02 -2.93 6.69
C THR A 12 12.00 -2.08 7.44
N ASP A 13 12.29 -0.80 7.64
CA ASP A 13 11.39 0.12 8.33
C ASP A 13 10.10 0.37 7.54
N GLY A 14 10.20 0.41 6.21
CA GLY A 14 9.05 0.42 5.33
C GLY A 14 8.16 -0.80 5.53
N ALA A 15 8.73 -2.01 5.63
CA ALA A 15 7.99 -3.24 5.89
C ALA A 15 7.31 -3.24 7.27
N ILE A 16 8.00 -2.78 8.31
CA ILE A 16 7.46 -2.65 9.68
C ILE A 16 6.27 -1.68 9.70
N LEU A 17 6.42 -0.50 9.09
CA LEU A 17 5.31 0.45 8.97
C LEU A 17 4.18 -0.10 8.11
N GLY A 18 4.49 -0.86 7.05
CA GLY A 18 3.52 -1.62 6.27
C GLY A 18 2.71 -2.57 7.13
N PHE A 19 3.35 -3.30 8.04
CA PHE A 19 2.68 -4.19 8.99
C PHE A 19 1.75 -3.42 9.94
N VAL A 20 2.21 -2.31 10.52
CA VAL A 20 1.40 -1.47 11.43
C VAL A 20 0.16 -0.90 10.73
N PHE A 21 0.33 -0.42 9.49
CA PHE A 21 -0.80 0.05 8.68
C PHE A 21 -1.74 -1.09 8.28
N GLY A 22 -1.22 -2.28 7.98
CA GLY A 22 -2.02 -3.49 7.75
C GLY A 22 -2.84 -3.89 8.98
N MET A 23 -2.22 -3.82 10.17
CA MET A 23 -2.91 -4.05 11.45
C MET A 23 -4.03 -3.03 11.65
N THR A 24 -3.75 -1.76 11.36
CA THR A 24 -4.77 -0.71 11.43
C THR A 24 -5.94 -1.00 10.48
N SER A 25 -5.68 -1.47 9.26
CA SER A 25 -6.72 -1.88 8.31
C SER A 25 -7.55 -3.05 8.83
N PHE A 26 -6.91 -4.07 9.41
CA PHE A 26 -7.58 -5.21 10.03
C PHE A 26 -8.46 -4.79 11.23
N LEU A 27 -7.94 -3.94 12.12
CA LEU A 27 -8.69 -3.44 13.28
C LEU A 27 -9.89 -2.61 12.84
N LYS A 28 -9.72 -1.72 11.85
CA LYS A 28 -10.82 -0.94 11.28
C LYS A 28 -11.90 -1.85 10.68
N ALA A 29 -11.50 -2.86 9.92
CA ALA A 29 -12.45 -3.83 9.34
C ALA A 29 -13.20 -4.65 10.42
N THR A 30 -12.63 -4.77 11.61
CA THR A 30 -13.25 -5.51 12.73
C THR A 30 -14.17 -4.64 13.58
N PHE A 31 -13.76 -3.40 13.89
CA PHE A 31 -14.49 -2.52 14.82
C PHE A 31 -15.38 -1.47 14.15
N ALA A 32 -15.14 -1.15 12.88
CA ALA A 32 -15.94 -0.22 12.09
C ALA A 32 -16.25 -0.83 10.72
N PRO A 33 -17.04 -1.92 10.68
CA PRO A 33 -17.19 -2.70 9.48
C PRO A 33 -18.02 -1.98 8.41
N THR A 34 -17.60 -2.22 7.17
CA THR A 34 -18.29 -1.88 5.93
C THR A 34 -18.72 -3.17 5.22
N ILE A 35 -19.54 -3.04 4.18
CA ILE A 35 -20.03 -4.16 3.37
C ILE A 35 -18.88 -5.02 2.80
N THR A 36 -17.69 -4.44 2.58
CA THR A 36 -16.49 -5.13 2.05
C THR A 36 -15.49 -5.55 3.13
N SER A 37 -15.80 -5.37 4.42
CA SER A 37 -14.85 -5.65 5.51
C SER A 37 -14.52 -7.13 5.68
N PHE A 38 -15.32 -8.04 5.13
CA PHE A 38 -15.04 -9.48 5.13
C PHE A 38 -13.75 -9.81 4.35
N CYS A 39 -13.35 -8.96 3.38
CA CYS A 39 -12.09 -9.10 2.64
C CYS A 39 -10.86 -8.73 3.48
N PHE A 40 -11.03 -8.05 4.62
CA PHE A 40 -9.93 -7.51 5.43
C PHE A 40 -9.95 -7.98 6.89
N SER A 41 -11.03 -8.63 7.35
CA SER A 41 -11.10 -9.28 8.66
C SER A 41 -11.79 -10.65 8.55
N PRO A 42 -11.18 -11.73 9.07
CA PRO A 42 -11.82 -13.04 9.21
C PRO A 42 -12.94 -13.05 10.26
N PHE A 43 -12.96 -12.07 11.17
CA PHE A 43 -13.94 -12.01 12.26
C PHE A 43 -15.23 -11.32 11.85
N TYR A 44 -15.29 -10.75 10.66
CA TYR A 44 -16.48 -10.09 10.14
C TYR A 44 -17.18 -10.94 9.08
N SER A 45 -18.49 -11.03 9.21
CA SER A 45 -19.37 -11.77 8.31
C SER A 45 -20.57 -10.92 7.89
N VAL A 46 -20.96 -11.01 6.63
CA VAL A 46 -22.17 -10.35 6.09
C VAL A 46 -23.16 -11.44 5.67
N GLY A 47 -24.21 -11.66 6.45
CA GLY A 47 -25.14 -12.77 6.21
C GLY A 47 -24.47 -14.14 6.43
N GLU A 48 -24.56 -15.04 5.45
CA GLU A 48 -23.90 -16.38 5.48
C GLU A 48 -22.44 -16.36 5.00
N ILE A 49 -21.92 -15.19 4.65
CA ILE A 49 -20.55 -15.03 4.13
C ILE A 49 -19.60 -14.74 5.28
N HIS A 50 -18.63 -15.63 5.48
CA HIS A 50 -17.59 -15.48 6.50
C HIS A 50 -16.27 -15.02 5.87
N GLY A 51 -15.58 -14.08 6.53
CA GLY A 51 -14.18 -13.80 6.24
C GLY A 51 -13.30 -15.03 6.51
N ASN A 52 -12.21 -15.19 5.76
CA ASN A 52 -11.30 -16.33 5.88
C ASN A 52 -9.89 -15.83 6.27
N PHE A 53 -8.97 -16.73 6.61
CA PHE A 53 -7.55 -16.40 6.86
C PHE A 53 -6.91 -15.62 5.69
N TRP A 54 -7.42 -15.79 4.47
CA TRP A 54 -7.05 -14.99 3.30
C TRP A 54 -7.30 -13.48 3.49
N SER A 55 -8.27 -13.08 4.31
CA SER A 55 -8.54 -11.67 4.64
C SER A 55 -7.37 -11.03 5.38
N LEU A 56 -6.64 -11.79 6.21
CA LEU A 56 -5.42 -11.31 6.84
C LEU A 56 -4.31 -11.12 5.80
N LEU A 57 -4.15 -12.07 4.87
CA LEU A 57 -3.17 -11.92 3.78
C LEU A 57 -3.45 -10.66 2.96
N ILE A 58 -4.71 -10.38 2.66
CA ILE A 58 -5.12 -9.16 1.94
C ILE A 58 -4.85 -7.90 2.78
N ALA A 59 -5.13 -7.93 4.09
CA ALA A 59 -4.90 -6.79 4.97
C ALA A 59 -3.41 -6.46 5.14
N PHE A 60 -2.56 -7.46 5.34
CA PHE A 60 -1.14 -7.29 5.66
C PHE A 60 -0.22 -7.36 4.44
N GLY A 61 -0.41 -8.35 3.57
CA GLY A 61 0.52 -8.71 2.49
C GLY A 61 0.87 -7.55 1.56
N PRO A 62 -0.10 -6.89 0.92
CA PRO A 62 0.16 -5.73 0.06
C PRO A 62 0.90 -4.61 0.79
N ARG A 63 0.54 -4.32 2.05
CA ARG A 63 1.10 -3.17 2.79
C ARG A 63 2.55 -3.41 3.17
N ILE A 64 2.87 -4.61 3.67
CA ILE A 64 4.24 -5.00 4.00
C ILE A 64 5.10 -4.99 2.73
N LEU A 65 4.61 -5.60 1.65
CA LEU A 65 5.37 -5.70 0.41
C LEU A 65 5.64 -4.33 -0.21
N LEU A 66 4.66 -3.42 -0.20
CA LEU A 66 4.85 -2.05 -0.71
C LEU A 66 5.88 -1.26 0.07
N GLY A 67 5.86 -1.36 1.40
CA GLY A 67 6.85 -0.72 2.26
C GLY A 67 8.26 -1.21 1.95
N TYR A 68 8.42 -2.54 1.88
CA TYR A 68 9.70 -3.16 1.54
C TYR A 68 10.19 -2.79 0.13
N LEU A 69 9.34 -2.96 -0.88
CA LEU A 69 9.69 -2.71 -2.27
C LEU A 69 10.00 -1.24 -2.55
N SER A 70 9.24 -0.31 -1.95
CA SER A 70 9.49 1.13 -2.13
C SER A 70 10.88 1.53 -1.63
N GLY A 71 11.30 1.03 -0.46
CA GLY A 71 12.65 1.24 0.06
C GLY A 71 13.72 0.54 -0.78
N LEU A 72 13.49 -0.72 -1.16
CA LEU A 72 14.45 -1.48 -1.96
C LEU A 72 14.70 -0.83 -3.33
N LEU A 73 13.63 -0.42 -4.01
CA LEU A 73 13.71 0.27 -5.28
C LEU A 73 14.40 1.61 -5.14
N TYR A 74 14.12 2.37 -4.07
CA TYR A 74 14.78 3.66 -3.84
C TYR A 74 16.29 3.49 -3.61
N THR A 75 16.71 2.54 -2.77
CA THR A 75 18.14 2.26 -2.53
C THR A 75 18.85 1.87 -3.83
N LYS A 76 18.21 1.06 -4.69
CA LYS A 76 18.77 0.69 -6.00
C LYS A 76 18.82 1.87 -6.97
N LEU A 77 17.73 2.63 -7.10
CA LEU A 77 17.63 3.73 -8.07
C LEU A 77 18.52 4.93 -7.68
N LYS A 78 18.70 5.21 -6.39
CA LYS A 78 19.60 6.29 -5.90
C LYS A 78 21.05 6.04 -6.30
N ARG A 79 21.48 4.78 -6.41
CA ARG A 79 22.84 4.40 -6.86
C ARG A 79 23.05 4.67 -8.36
N VAL A 80 21.98 4.68 -9.16
CA VAL A 80 22.05 4.78 -10.62
C VAL A 80 21.66 6.17 -11.13
N LYS A 81 20.69 6.84 -10.49
CA LYS A 81 20.17 8.16 -10.91
C LYS A 81 20.58 9.26 -9.93
N LYS A 82 21.20 10.33 -10.47
CA LYS A 82 21.50 11.56 -9.72
C LYS A 82 20.25 12.38 -9.37
N ASN A 83 19.16 12.28 -10.14
CA ASN A 83 17.93 13.01 -9.86
C ASN A 83 17.00 12.18 -8.95
N THR A 84 17.09 12.43 -7.64
CA THR A 84 16.30 11.73 -6.62
C THR A 84 14.81 12.03 -6.71
N ILE A 85 14.41 13.23 -7.11
CA ILE A 85 13.00 13.63 -7.25
C ILE A 85 12.30 12.73 -8.28
N ILE A 86 12.90 12.57 -9.46
CA ILE A 86 12.32 11.72 -10.52
C ILE A 86 12.25 10.25 -10.07
N ALA A 87 13.28 9.76 -9.36
CA ALA A 87 13.28 8.40 -8.83
C ALA A 87 12.15 8.19 -7.81
N GLU A 88 11.99 9.11 -6.88
CA GLU A 88 10.94 9.10 -5.85
C GLU A 88 9.54 9.13 -6.48
N SER A 89 9.31 9.98 -7.49
CA SER A 89 8.03 10.04 -8.22
C SER A 89 7.70 8.75 -8.95
N ILE A 90 8.66 8.15 -9.66
CA ILE A 90 8.44 6.89 -10.40
C ILE A 90 8.10 5.76 -9.43
N ILE A 91 8.83 5.66 -8.32
CA ILE A 91 8.55 4.65 -7.29
C ILE A 91 7.17 4.90 -6.67
N ALA A 92 6.84 6.14 -6.33
CA ALA A 92 5.55 6.51 -5.77
C ALA A 92 4.38 6.10 -6.68
N ILE A 93 4.45 6.44 -7.96
CA ILE A 93 3.42 6.10 -8.95
C ILE A 93 3.31 4.58 -9.11
N GLY A 94 4.44 3.90 -9.33
CA GLY A 94 4.47 2.45 -9.55
C GLY A 94 3.98 1.65 -8.35
N MET A 95 4.37 2.04 -7.13
CA MET A 95 3.92 1.38 -5.90
C MET A 95 2.45 1.65 -5.62
N THR A 96 1.93 2.84 -5.94
CA THR A 96 0.50 3.14 -5.79
C THR A 96 -0.35 2.27 -6.71
N LEU A 97 0.06 2.10 -7.98
CA LEU A 97 -0.59 1.18 -8.91
C LEU A 97 -0.51 -0.27 -8.42
N LEU A 98 0.68 -0.70 -7.99
CA LEU A 98 0.92 -2.05 -7.50
C LEU A 98 0.01 -2.37 -6.30
N HIS A 99 -0.19 -1.42 -5.38
CA HIS A 99 -1.09 -1.59 -4.25
C HIS A 99 -2.51 -1.92 -4.70
N THR A 100 -3.06 -1.12 -5.59
CA THR A 100 -4.43 -1.29 -6.10
C THR A 100 -4.59 -2.63 -6.81
N LEU A 101 -3.61 -3.00 -7.65
CA LEU A 101 -3.61 -4.29 -8.34
C LEU A 101 -3.48 -5.47 -7.38
N MET A 102 -2.63 -5.38 -6.36
CA MET A 102 -2.46 -6.45 -5.38
C MET A 102 -3.71 -6.64 -4.52
N VAL A 103 -4.27 -5.55 -3.98
CA VAL A 103 -5.46 -5.64 -3.11
C VAL A 103 -6.64 -6.17 -3.91
N MET A 104 -6.94 -5.56 -5.06
CA MET A 104 -8.08 -5.97 -5.86
C MET A 104 -7.87 -7.33 -6.53
N GLY A 105 -6.64 -7.65 -6.93
CA GLY A 105 -6.28 -8.95 -7.48
C GLY A 105 -6.42 -10.08 -6.46
N MET A 106 -6.00 -9.87 -5.21
CA MET A 106 -6.20 -10.86 -4.15
C MET A 106 -7.70 -11.00 -3.79
N ILE A 107 -8.47 -9.92 -3.79
CA ILE A 107 -9.94 -10.00 -3.62
C ILE A 107 -10.56 -10.80 -4.76
N TRP A 108 -10.13 -10.57 -6.00
CA TRP A 108 -10.62 -11.32 -7.15
C TRP A 108 -10.30 -12.83 -7.03
N LEU A 109 -9.07 -13.17 -6.62
CA LEU A 109 -8.63 -14.56 -6.47
C LEU A 109 -9.30 -15.31 -5.32
N PHE A 110 -9.46 -14.68 -4.15
CA PHE A 110 -9.90 -15.38 -2.93
C PHE A 110 -11.35 -15.10 -2.53
N PHE A 111 -11.92 -13.98 -2.98
CA PHE A 111 -13.24 -13.50 -2.58
C PHE A 111 -14.12 -13.08 -3.77
N GLY A 112 -13.75 -13.43 -5.00
CA GLY A 112 -14.38 -12.92 -6.22
C GLY A 112 -15.90 -13.14 -6.28
N GLU A 113 -16.33 -14.39 -6.08
CA GLU A 113 -17.75 -14.77 -6.12
C GLU A 113 -18.54 -14.11 -4.99
N VAL A 114 -17.99 -14.19 -3.79
CA VAL A 114 -18.55 -13.62 -2.56
C VAL A 114 -18.74 -12.11 -2.69
N TYR A 115 -17.73 -11.42 -3.20
CA TYR A 115 -17.76 -9.98 -3.43
C TYR A 115 -18.83 -9.61 -4.47
N ALA A 116 -18.94 -10.36 -5.56
CA ALA A 116 -19.94 -10.12 -6.59
C ALA A 116 -21.37 -10.32 -6.06
N ASN A 117 -21.60 -11.34 -5.23
CA ASN A 117 -22.89 -11.61 -4.62
C ASN A 117 -23.34 -10.50 -3.66
N VAL A 118 -22.41 -9.92 -2.89
CA VAL A 118 -22.72 -8.87 -1.91
C VAL A 118 -22.87 -7.50 -2.56
N THR A 119 -22.02 -7.17 -3.53
CA THR A 119 -21.98 -5.84 -4.15
C THR A 119 -22.82 -5.72 -5.42
N GLY A 120 -23.26 -6.83 -5.99
CA GLY A 120 -23.92 -6.87 -7.30
C GLY A 120 -23.00 -6.57 -8.48
N LEU A 121 -21.69 -6.44 -8.25
CA LEU A 121 -20.70 -6.05 -9.25
C LEU A 121 -19.59 -7.09 -9.36
N ALA A 122 -19.24 -7.46 -10.60
CA ALA A 122 -18.06 -8.28 -10.84
C ALA A 122 -16.79 -7.54 -10.38
N VAL A 123 -15.90 -8.23 -9.66
CA VAL A 123 -14.65 -7.63 -9.17
C VAL A 123 -13.79 -7.07 -10.32
N SER A 124 -13.82 -7.70 -11.50
CA SER A 124 -13.14 -7.20 -12.70
C SER A 124 -13.63 -5.81 -13.13
N ALA A 125 -14.95 -5.57 -13.07
CA ALA A 125 -15.52 -4.25 -13.34
C ALA A 125 -15.06 -3.23 -12.29
N VAL A 126 -15.06 -3.62 -11.02
CA VAL A 126 -14.58 -2.74 -9.93
C VAL A 126 -13.09 -2.43 -10.09
N ILE A 127 -12.24 -3.37 -10.49
CA ILE A 127 -10.82 -3.13 -10.80
C ILE A 127 -10.67 -2.03 -11.85
N VAL A 128 -11.38 -2.16 -12.97
CA VAL A 128 -11.32 -1.17 -14.06
C VAL A 128 -11.78 0.20 -13.56
N THR A 129 -12.92 0.25 -12.85
CA THR A 129 -13.44 1.51 -12.31
C THR A 129 -12.47 2.13 -11.30
N VAL A 130 -11.93 1.36 -10.35
CA VAL A 130 -11.00 1.88 -9.33
C VAL A 130 -9.72 2.40 -9.96
N ILE A 131 -9.14 1.69 -10.92
CA ILE A 131 -7.93 2.15 -11.61
C ILE A 131 -8.19 3.43 -12.40
N THR A 132 -9.28 3.48 -13.16
CA THR A 132 -9.59 4.61 -14.07
C THR A 132 -10.12 5.85 -13.37
N SER A 133 -10.79 5.71 -12.22
CA SER A 133 -11.28 6.85 -11.44
C SER A 133 -10.25 7.30 -10.40
N ASN A 134 -10.12 6.52 -9.32
CA ASN A 134 -9.34 6.89 -8.15
C ASN A 134 -7.84 6.63 -8.36
N GLY A 135 -7.48 5.53 -9.04
CA GLY A 135 -6.10 5.11 -9.20
C GLY A 135 -5.24 6.15 -9.92
N ILE A 136 -5.75 6.79 -10.97
CA ILE A 136 -5.03 7.86 -11.68
C ILE A 136 -4.77 9.04 -10.76
N LEU A 137 -5.79 9.50 -10.03
CA LEU A 137 -5.64 10.62 -9.10
C LEU A 137 -4.65 10.29 -7.97
N GLU A 138 -4.76 9.09 -7.37
CA GLU A 138 -3.83 8.64 -6.33
C GLU A 138 -2.39 8.58 -6.84
N MET A 139 -2.16 8.07 -8.06
CA MET A 139 -0.83 8.02 -8.67
C MET A 139 -0.25 9.43 -8.88
N ILE A 140 -1.03 10.37 -9.41
CA ILE A 140 -0.59 11.75 -9.62
C ILE A 140 -0.25 12.40 -8.28
N VAL A 141 -1.14 12.27 -7.30
CA VAL A 141 -0.96 12.84 -5.96
C VAL A 141 0.26 12.23 -5.27
N ALA A 142 0.44 10.90 -5.31
CA ALA A 142 1.60 10.23 -4.73
C ALA A 142 2.90 10.65 -5.42
N GLY A 143 2.90 10.73 -6.76
CA GLY A 143 4.05 11.14 -7.56
C GLY A 143 4.54 12.56 -7.27
N PHE A 144 3.66 13.43 -6.77
CA PHE A 144 3.98 14.81 -6.41
C PHE A 144 4.28 14.99 -4.92
N ILE A 145 3.44 14.44 -4.03
CA ILE A 145 3.57 14.67 -2.58
C ILE A 145 4.82 14.00 -2.01
N ILE A 146 5.11 12.76 -2.41
CA ILE A 146 6.25 12.01 -1.86
C ILE A 146 7.58 12.72 -2.07
N PRO A 147 7.99 13.12 -3.29
CA PRO A 147 9.27 13.82 -3.47
C PRO A 147 9.30 15.18 -2.76
N MET A 148 8.18 15.90 -2.67
CA MET A 148 8.11 17.15 -1.91
C MET A 148 8.37 16.91 -0.42
N MET A 149 7.71 15.91 0.17
CA MET A 149 7.95 15.52 1.55
C MET A 149 9.40 15.08 1.77
N MET A 150 9.97 14.29 0.85
CA MET A 150 11.37 13.87 0.93
C MET A 150 12.32 15.08 0.98
N ARG A 151 12.09 16.10 0.16
CA ARG A 151 12.92 17.30 0.14
C ARG A 151 12.90 18.08 1.45
N ILE A 152 11.76 18.10 2.14
CA ILE A 152 11.59 18.81 3.41
C ILE A 152 12.14 17.98 4.58
N LEU A 153 11.86 16.67 4.62
CA LEU A 153 12.16 15.82 5.77
C LEU A 153 13.57 15.24 5.76
N ARG A 154 14.19 14.97 4.60
CA ARG A 154 15.56 14.40 4.55
C ARG A 154 16.58 15.22 5.36
N PRO A 155 16.67 16.56 5.20
CA PRO A 155 17.65 17.36 5.96
C PRO A 155 17.43 17.32 7.48
N VAL A 156 16.17 17.16 7.93
CA VAL A 156 15.83 17.02 9.35
C VAL A 156 16.25 15.66 9.86
N LEU A 157 16.01 14.60 9.08
CA LEU A 157 16.37 13.23 9.44
C LEU A 157 17.89 13.02 9.55
N ASP A 158 18.64 13.64 8.64
CA ASP A 158 20.11 13.58 8.63
C ASP A 158 20.71 14.25 9.88
N LYS A 159 20.09 15.34 10.36
CA LYS A 159 20.48 16.02 11.61
C LYS A 159 20.19 15.19 12.86
N LEU A 160 19.17 14.34 12.81
CA LEU A 160 18.79 13.46 13.91
C LEU A 160 19.58 12.13 13.90
N GLU A 161 20.52 11.96 12.96
CA GLU A 161 21.27 10.72 12.70
C GLU A 161 20.43 9.49 12.38
N LEU A 162 19.10 9.63 12.32
CA LEU A 162 18.14 8.60 11.94
C LEU A 162 18.31 8.18 10.46
N GLY A 163 18.88 9.05 9.62
CA GLY A 163 19.18 8.76 8.21
C GLY A 163 20.49 7.98 7.96
N LYS A 164 21.37 7.85 8.96
CA LYS A 164 22.69 7.22 8.78
C LYS A 164 22.68 5.70 8.90
N SER A 165 21.74 5.12 9.66
CA SER A 165 21.71 3.66 9.90
C SER A 165 21.29 2.80 8.70
N THR A 166 20.72 3.41 7.65
CA THR A 166 20.13 2.69 6.50
C THR A 166 20.78 3.03 5.15
N HIS A 167 21.89 3.76 5.15
CA HIS A 167 22.62 4.15 3.95
C HIS A 167 23.99 3.49 3.77
N GLU A 168 24.40 2.62 4.70
CA GLU A 168 25.54 1.70 4.54
C GLU A 168 25.16 0.41 3.78
#